data_AF-A0A5N6H5T9-F1
#
_entry.id   AF-A0A5N6H5T9-F1
#
_cell.length_a   1.000
_cell.length_b   1.000
_cell.length_c   1.000
_cell.angle_alpha   90.00
_cell.angle_beta   90.00
_cell.angle_gamma   90.00
#
_symmetry.space_group_name_H-M   'P 1'
#
loop_
_entity.id
_entity.type
_entity.pdbx_description
1 polymer ?
#
loop_
_entity_poly.entity_id
_entity_poly.type
_entity_poly.pdbx_seq_one_letter_code
_entity_poly.pdbx_strand_id
1 'polypeptide(L)'
;MTRAKLEHAWSLGSRLQGPYVEKGLQYLLQLHDHIQISDRELQIKVEHDDRSDTPKTTPLMWNYEIRSEDPSPLTKIYLHVHGENDLKIATGVAHFMEEIGMVDTGKTYLDTI
;
A
#
# COMPACT_ATOMS: atom_id res chain seq x y z
N MET A 1 2.16 -9.23 4.90
CA MET A 1 2.71 -8.61 3.69
C MET A 1 4.15 -8.30 3.97
N THR A 2 5.13 -8.75 3.19
CA THR A 2 6.54 -8.44 3.48
C THR A 2 7.05 -7.34 2.58
N ARG A 3 8.00 -6.55 3.08
CA ARG A 3 8.73 -5.56 2.27
C ARG A 3 9.30 -6.14 0.98
N ALA A 4 9.94 -7.30 1.06
CA ALA A 4 10.48 -8.00 -0.12
C ALA A 4 9.40 -8.33 -1.16
N LYS A 5 8.17 -8.66 -0.72
CA LYS A 5 7.07 -8.91 -1.64
C LYS A 5 6.60 -7.63 -2.33
N LEU A 6 6.56 -6.50 -1.62
CA LEU A 6 6.25 -5.20 -2.19
C LEU A 6 7.28 -4.80 -3.25
N GLU A 7 8.58 -4.91 -2.93
CA GLU A 7 9.68 -4.61 -3.85
C GLU A 7 9.61 -5.48 -5.12
N HIS A 8 9.38 -6.79 -4.94
CA HIS A 8 9.26 -7.71 -6.06
C HIS A 8 8.02 -7.42 -6.93
N ALA A 9 6.86 -7.16 -6.32
CA ALA A 9 5.64 -6.85 -7.06
C ALA A 9 5.77 -5.51 -7.80
N TRP A 10 6.27 -4.47 -7.12
CA TRP A 10 6.45 -3.13 -7.69
C TRP A 10 7.34 -3.13 -8.93
N SER A 11 8.49 -3.80 -8.83
CA SER A 11 9.52 -3.86 -9.89
C SER A 11 9.30 -4.96 -10.93
N LEU A 12 8.20 -5.72 -10.86
CA LEU A 12 7.98 -6.92 -11.67
C LEU A 12 9.16 -7.90 -11.62
N GLY A 13 9.72 -8.09 -10.41
CA GLY A 13 10.94 -8.88 -10.19
C GLY A 13 12.16 -8.26 -10.88
N SER A 14 12.39 -6.97 -10.65
CA SER A 14 13.50 -6.18 -11.22
C SER A 14 13.47 -5.98 -12.74
N ARG A 15 12.35 -6.30 -13.42
CA ARG A 15 12.16 -6.06 -14.86
C ARG A 15 11.79 -4.61 -15.16
N LEU A 16 11.10 -3.96 -14.23
CA LEU A 16 10.83 -2.52 -14.27
C LEU A 16 11.95 -1.80 -13.51
N GLN A 17 12.61 -0.88 -14.19
CA GLN A 17 13.74 -0.12 -13.65
C GLN A 17 13.66 1.34 -14.11
N GLY A 18 14.40 2.21 -13.43
CA GLY A 18 14.50 3.63 -13.77
C GLY A 18 14.04 4.54 -12.63
N PRO A 19 14.32 5.85 -12.77
CA PRO A 19 14.20 6.80 -11.66
C PRO A 19 12.78 6.92 -11.11
N TYR A 20 11.76 6.80 -11.96
CA TYR A 20 10.36 6.85 -11.51
C TYR A 20 9.92 5.59 -10.79
N VAL A 21 10.43 4.42 -11.21
CA VAL A 21 10.15 3.14 -10.53
C VAL A 21 10.79 3.15 -9.15
N GLU A 22 12.05 3.58 -9.06
CA GLU A 22 12.79 3.69 -7.79
C GLU A 22 12.13 4.70 -6.84
N LYS A 23 11.74 5.88 -7.37
CA LYS A 23 11.08 6.90 -6.55
C LYS A 23 9.71 6.46 -6.05
N GLY A 24 8.93 5.81 -6.91
CA GLY A 24 7.64 5.25 -6.51
C GLY A 24 7.78 4.11 -5.49
N LEU A 25 8.81 3.27 -5.62
CA LEU A 25 9.12 2.25 -4.62
C LEU A 25 9.49 2.89 -3.27
N GLN A 26 10.30 3.95 -3.28
CA GLN A 26 10.63 4.70 -2.07
C GLN A 26 9.36 5.18 -1.36
N TYR A 27 8.42 5.79 -2.10
CA TYR A 27 7.15 6.25 -1.56
C TYR A 27 6.27 5.12 -1.02
N LEU A 28 6.19 4.00 -1.73
CA LEU A 28 5.46 2.81 -1.29
C LEU A 28 6.00 2.29 0.06
N LEU A 29 7.32 2.21 0.19
CA LEU A 29 7.96 1.72 1.41
C LEU A 29 7.85 2.71 2.57
N GLN A 30 7.97 4.02 2.30
CA GLN A 30 7.73 5.05 3.32
C GLN A 30 6.29 5.00 3.84
N LEU A 31 5.30 4.93 2.94
CA LEU A 31 3.90 4.80 3.34
C LEU A 31 3.67 3.52 4.16
N HIS A 32 4.24 2.39 3.72
CA HIS A 32 4.16 1.12 4.44
C HIS A 32 4.69 1.21 5.88
N ASP A 33 5.84 1.86 6.06
CA ASP A 33 6.47 2.04 7.36
C ASP A 33 5.61 2.92 8.30
N HIS A 34 4.95 3.96 7.75
CA HIS A 34 4.07 4.86 8.52
C HIS A 34 2.78 4.20 8.99
N ILE A 35 2.13 3.40 8.14
CA ILE A 35 0.86 2.74 8.49
C ILE A 35 1.05 1.50 9.37
N GLN A 36 2.28 0.97 9.46
CA GLN A 36 2.69 -0.10 10.36
C GLN A 36 1.76 -1.34 10.33
N ILE A 37 1.39 -1.79 9.14
CA ILE A 37 0.66 -3.06 8.98
C ILE A 37 1.62 -4.21 9.31
N SER A 38 1.17 -5.23 10.04
CA SER A 38 2.05 -6.33 10.43
C SER A 38 2.51 -7.17 9.22
N ASP A 39 3.81 -7.44 9.17
CA ASP A 39 4.41 -8.40 8.23
C ASP A 39 4.01 -9.83 8.59
N ARG A 40 2.90 -10.31 8.02
CA ARG A 40 2.44 -11.70 8.16
C ARG A 40 2.26 -12.39 6.81
N GLU A 41 2.63 -13.67 6.72
CA GLU A 41 2.10 -14.53 5.66
C GLU A 41 0.64 -14.82 5.97
N LEU A 42 -0.19 -14.70 4.95
CA LEU A 42 -1.63 -14.76 5.08
C LEU A 42 -2.16 -15.97 4.34
N GLN A 43 -2.83 -16.87 5.05
CA GLN A 43 -3.64 -17.88 4.41
C GLN A 43 -4.89 -17.22 3.82
N ILE A 44 -5.09 -17.40 2.52
CA ILE A 44 -6.31 -16.95 1.86
C ILE A 44 -7.42 -17.92 2.26
N LYS A 45 -8.34 -17.44 3.10
CA LYS A 45 -9.60 -18.12 3.39
C LYS A 45 -10.73 -17.35 2.74
N VAL A 46 -11.62 -18.07 2.05
CA VAL A 46 -12.81 -17.46 1.46
C VAL A 46 -13.84 -17.31 2.57
N GLU A 47 -13.90 -16.11 3.14
CA GLU A 47 -14.79 -15.76 4.23
C GLU A 47 -15.44 -14.40 3.93
N HIS A 48 -16.70 -14.24 4.32
CA HIS A 48 -17.42 -12.97 4.16
C HIS A 48 -17.39 -12.18 5.45
N ASP A 49 -17.44 -10.85 5.37
CA ASP A 49 -17.70 -10.07 6.57
C ASP A 49 -19.08 -10.45 7.14
N ASP A 50 -19.07 -10.93 8.38
CA ASP A 50 -20.22 -11.52 9.08
C ASP A 50 -20.47 -10.79 10.40
N ARG A 51 -19.78 -9.66 10.63
CA ARG A 51 -19.81 -8.86 11.87
C ARG A 51 -19.37 -9.62 13.12
N SER A 52 -18.76 -10.79 12.99
CA SER A 52 -18.07 -11.42 14.12
C SER A 52 -16.75 -10.72 14.38
N ASP A 53 -16.28 -10.77 15.63
CA ASP A 53 -14.97 -10.25 16.03
C ASP A 53 -13.80 -11.12 15.53
N THR A 54 -14.05 -12.07 14.62
CA THR A 54 -13.00 -12.93 14.08
C THR A 54 -12.18 -12.15 13.05
N PRO A 55 -10.85 -12.04 13.22
CA PRO A 55 -10.02 -11.29 12.28
C PRO A 55 -10.06 -11.92 10.89
N LYS A 56 -10.60 -11.18 9.93
CA LYS A 56 -10.60 -11.61 8.53
C LYS A 56 -9.33 -11.17 7.84
N THR A 57 -8.77 -12.10 7.10
CA THR A 57 -7.46 -11.92 6.49
C THR A 57 -7.63 -11.52 5.03
N THR A 58 -7.17 -10.33 4.66
CA THR A 58 -7.20 -9.88 3.26
C THR A 58 -5.81 -10.00 2.62
N PRO A 59 -5.66 -10.71 1.47
CA PRO A 59 -4.36 -10.88 0.84
C PRO A 59 -3.85 -9.59 0.20
N LEU A 60 -2.53 -9.45 0.06
CA LEU A 60 -1.95 -8.39 -0.78
C LEU A 60 -2.40 -8.57 -2.24
N MET A 61 -2.83 -7.47 -2.85
CA MET A 61 -3.27 -7.40 -4.24
C MET A 61 -2.51 -6.32 -4.99
N TRP A 62 -2.34 -6.52 -6.28
CA TRP A 62 -1.78 -5.54 -7.19
C TRP A 62 -2.29 -5.79 -8.61
N ASN A 63 -2.20 -4.77 -9.46
CA ASN A 63 -2.44 -4.92 -10.88
C ASN A 63 -1.32 -4.27 -11.69
N TYR A 64 -1.15 -4.76 -12.92
CA TYR A 64 -0.27 -4.20 -13.93
C TYR A 64 -1.14 -3.59 -15.01
N GLU A 65 -1.08 -2.27 -15.16
CA GLU A 65 -1.79 -1.56 -16.21
C GLU A 65 -0.97 -1.57 -17.50
N ILE A 66 -1.55 -2.12 -18.56
CA ILE A 66 -0.96 -2.17 -19.90
C ILE A 66 -1.51 -0.98 -20.69
N ARG A 67 -0.61 -0.17 -21.25
CA ARG A 67 -0.97 1.04 -22.01
C ARG A 67 -0.48 0.90 -23.45
N SER A 68 -1.22 1.45 -24.40
CA SER A 68 -0.75 1.52 -25.79
C SER A 68 0.54 2.33 -25.86
N GLU A 69 1.47 1.90 -26.72
CA GLU A 69 2.78 2.54 -26.93
C GLU A 69 3.72 2.57 -25.71
N ASP A 70 3.34 1.99 -24.57
CA ASP A 70 4.23 1.81 -23.42
C ASP A 70 4.68 0.35 -23.36
N PRO A 71 5.99 0.06 -23.58
CA PRO A 71 6.50 -1.30 -23.49
C PRO A 71 6.54 -1.84 -22.05
N SER A 72 6.38 -0.98 -21.05
CA SER A 72 6.43 -1.34 -19.63
C SER A 72 5.07 -1.16 -18.96
N PRO A 73 4.55 -2.19 -18.25
CA PRO A 73 3.34 -2.01 -17.48
C PRO A 73 3.55 -1.07 -16.29
N LEU A 74 2.49 -0.37 -15.87
CA LEU A 74 2.47 0.38 -14.62
C LEU A 74 1.96 -0.49 -13.47
N THR A 75 2.71 -0.55 -12.38
CA THR A 75 2.29 -1.29 -11.18
C THR A 75 1.43 -0.42 -10.27
N LYS A 76 0.34 -0.99 -9.75
CA LYS A 76 -0.46 -0.41 -8.66
C LYS A 76 -0.63 -1.46 -7.56
N ILE A 77 -0.28 -1.09 -6.32
CA ILE A 77 -0.38 -1.95 -5.13
C ILE A 77 -1.57 -1.52 -4.29
N TYR A 78 -2.35 -2.48 -3.79
CA TYR A 78 -3.42 -2.24 -2.81
C TYR A 78 -2.93 -2.70 -1.43
N LEU A 79 -2.71 -1.75 -0.53
CA LEU A 79 -2.38 -2.03 0.87
C LEU A 79 -3.68 -2.32 1.62
N HIS A 80 -3.81 -3.53 2.15
CA HIS A 80 -5.04 -3.96 2.80
C HIS A 80 -5.00 -3.59 4.28
N VAL A 81 -5.89 -2.68 4.67
CA VAL A 81 -5.99 -2.15 6.05
C VAL A 81 -7.26 -2.62 6.76
N HIS A 82 -8.07 -3.47 6.13
CA HIS A 82 -9.28 -4.00 6.75
C HIS A 82 -8.93 -4.75 8.04
N GLY A 83 -9.64 -4.42 9.13
CA GLY A 83 -9.40 -4.96 10.47
C GLY A 83 -8.27 -4.27 11.25
N GLU A 84 -7.56 -3.32 10.63
CA GLU A 84 -6.59 -2.47 11.34
C GLU A 84 -7.30 -1.26 11.98
N ASN A 85 -6.62 -0.59 12.92
CA ASN A 85 -7.19 0.60 13.56
C ASN A 85 -7.19 1.79 12.59
N ASP A 86 -8.38 2.28 12.22
CA ASP A 86 -8.54 3.35 11.23
C ASP A 86 -7.78 4.64 11.60
N LEU A 87 -7.83 5.05 12.87
CA LEU A 87 -7.13 6.26 13.32
C LEU A 87 -5.61 6.14 13.17
N LYS A 88 -5.04 4.97 13.49
CA LYS A 88 -3.61 4.68 13.30
C LYS A 88 -3.24 4.75 11.82
N ILE A 89 -4.03 4.11 10.96
CA ILE A 89 -3.80 4.12 9.51
C ILE A 89 -3.88 5.55 8.96
N ALA A 90 -4.93 6.27 9.32
CA ALA A 90 -5.14 7.64 8.85
C ALA A 90 -4.05 8.60 9.32
N THR A 91 -3.55 8.43 10.56
CA THR A 91 -2.42 9.21 11.08
C THR A 91 -1.15 8.92 10.26
N GLY A 92 -0.86 7.65 9.95
CA GLY A 92 0.27 7.30 9.09
C GLY A 92 0.17 7.87 7.68
N VAL A 93 -1.04 7.84 7.09
CA VAL A 93 -1.32 8.44 5.77
C VAL A 93 -1.13 9.96 5.80
N ALA A 94 -1.64 10.64 6.84
CA ALA A 94 -1.46 12.08 7.03
C ALA A 94 0.04 12.46 7.10
N HIS A 95 0.82 11.77 7.92
CA HIS A 95 2.27 11.98 8.02
C HIS A 95 2.99 11.76 6.68
N PHE A 96 2.67 10.67 5.98
CA PHE A 96 3.24 10.42 4.65
C PHE A 96 2.93 11.57 3.67
N MET A 97 1.70 12.08 3.66
CA MET A 97 1.32 13.21 2.80
C MET A 97 2.16 14.46 3.09
N GLU A 98 2.42 14.77 4.36
CA GLU A 98 3.30 15.88 4.72
C GLU A 98 4.74 15.68 4.21
N GLU A 99 5.30 14.47 4.38
CA GLU A 99 6.67 14.16 3.97
C GLU A 99 6.90 14.26 2.46
N ILE A 100 5.89 13.95 1.64
CA ILE A 100 5.97 14.08 0.18
C ILE A 100 5.62 15.49 -0.32
N GLY A 101 5.37 16.44 0.58
CA GLY A 101 5.12 17.84 0.26
C GLY A 101 3.64 18.23 0.13
N MET A 102 2.70 17.31 0.38
CA MET A 102 1.26 17.60 0.43
C MET A 102 0.85 18.10 1.83
N VAL A 103 1.58 19.10 2.34
CA VAL A 103 1.55 19.51 3.75
C VAL A 103 0.16 19.93 4.22
N ASP A 104 -0.55 20.75 3.44
CA ASP A 104 -1.89 21.21 3.83
C ASP A 104 -2.88 20.04 3.90
N THR A 105 -2.82 19.12 2.94
CA THR A 105 -3.65 17.91 2.94
C THR A 105 -3.35 17.01 4.12
N GLY A 106 -2.07 16.78 4.43
CA GLY A 106 -1.65 15.98 5.58
C GLY A 106 -2.20 16.54 6.90
N LYS A 107 -2.07 17.86 7.10
CA LYS A 107 -2.55 18.54 8.31
C LYS A 107 -4.05 18.46 8.52
N THR A 108 -4.84 18.54 7.44
CA THR A 108 -6.31 18.57 7.54
C THR A 108 -6.96 17.21 7.32
N TYR A 109 -6.18 16.15 7.05
CA TYR A 109 -6.73 14.85 6.67
C TYR A 109 -7.60 14.25 7.77
N LEU A 110 -7.11 14.26 9.02
CA LEU A 110 -7.82 13.71 10.17
C LEU A 110 -9.10 14.48 10.53
N ASP A 111 -9.17 15.77 10.19
CA ASP A 111 -10.36 16.58 10.43
C ASP A 111 -11.51 16.26 9.46
N THR A 112 -11.21 15.56 8.36
CA THR A 112 -12.14 15.32 7.25
C THR A 112 -12.78 13.93 7.28
N ILE A 113 -12.22 12.99 8.05
CA ILE A 113 -12.59 11.57 8.06
C ILE A 113 -13.35 11.14 9.31
#